data_AF-A0A7X8EMT1-F1
#
_entry.id   AF-A0A7X8EMT1-F1
#
_cell.length_a   1.000
_cell.length_b   1.000
_cell.length_c   1.000
_cell.angle_alpha   90.00
_cell.angle_beta   90.00
_cell.angle_gamma   90.00
#
_symmetry.space_group_name_H-M   'P 1'
#
loop_
_entity.id
_entity.type
_entity.pdbx_description
1 polymer ?
#
loop_
_entity_poly.entity_id
_entity_poly.type
_entity_poly.pdbx_seq_one_letter_code
_entity_poly.pdbx_strand_id
1 'polypeptide(L)'
;MRAAALLHKGVAKDPTAVPAKDALRMAAYEGAVAAGFKNKGLLKEGWAADLVTVDLDRPNYIGIDEDNAAHFLAYAGSSDDVTGTMVAGKWLYKDGEFPGADKETILAKSREMRDNLLKG
;
A
#
# COMPACT_ATOMS: atom_id res chain seq x y z
N MET A 1 -2.37 3.40 -5.81
CA MET A 1 -1.81 4.71 -6.25
C MET A 1 -1.89 4.90 -7.76
N ARG A 2 -1.24 4.06 -8.57
CA ARG A 2 -1.14 4.19 -10.04
C ARG A 2 -2.43 4.58 -10.76
N ALA A 3 -3.54 3.88 -10.48
CA ALA A 3 -4.84 4.19 -11.10
C ALA A 3 -5.32 5.61 -10.80
N ALA A 4 -5.26 6.05 -9.54
CA ALA A 4 -5.64 7.41 -9.16
C ALA A 4 -4.75 8.46 -9.86
N ALA A 5 -3.43 8.24 -9.91
CA ALA A 5 -2.50 9.17 -10.53
C ALA A 5 -2.65 9.27 -12.05
N LEU A 6 -2.92 8.16 -12.76
CA LEU A 6 -2.98 8.15 -14.23
C LEU A 6 -4.38 8.47 -14.77
N LEU A 7 -5.45 8.02 -14.10
CA LEU A 7 -6.82 8.25 -14.56
C LEU A 7 -7.15 9.74 -14.60
N HIS A 8 -6.81 10.49 -13.54
CA HIS A 8 -7.09 11.93 -13.48
C HIS A 8 -6.31 12.71 -14.53
N LYS A 9 -5.06 12.32 -14.84
CA LYS A 9 -4.28 12.91 -15.94
C LYS A 9 -4.94 12.68 -17.30
N GLY A 10 -5.39 11.45 -17.54
CA GLY A 10 -6.08 11.10 -18.79
C GLY A 10 -7.40 11.85 -18.98
N VAL A 11 -8.22 11.92 -17.93
CA VAL A 11 -9.51 12.61 -17.94
C VAL A 11 -9.34 14.12 -18.08
N ALA A 12 -8.44 14.73 -17.30
CA ALA A 12 -8.20 16.18 -17.33
C ALA A 12 -7.34 16.62 -18.53
N LYS A 13 -6.70 15.67 -19.24
CA LYS A 13 -5.67 15.92 -20.25
C LYS A 13 -4.53 16.82 -19.73
N ASP A 14 -4.20 16.65 -18.46
CA ASP A 14 -3.18 17.43 -17.77
C ASP A 14 -2.18 16.46 -17.09
N PRO A 15 -0.91 16.41 -17.53
CA PRO A 15 0.08 15.51 -16.95
C PRO A 15 0.45 15.87 -15.50
N THR A 16 0.10 17.07 -15.04
CA THR A 16 0.33 17.55 -13.67
C THR A 16 -0.80 17.21 -12.70
N ALA A 17 -1.95 16.75 -13.21
CA ALA A 17 -3.06 16.31 -12.37
C ALA A 17 -2.64 15.10 -11.50
N VAL A 18 -2.88 15.19 -10.19
CA VAL A 18 -2.47 14.18 -9.18
C VAL A 18 -0.99 13.76 -9.34
N PRO A 19 -0.05 14.63 -8.91
CA PRO A 19 1.37 14.30 -8.84
C PRO A 19 1.63 13.02 -8.02
N ALA A 20 2.76 12.36 -8.28
CA ALA A 20 3.13 11.11 -7.59
C ALA A 20 3.20 11.27 -6.06
N LYS A 21 3.74 12.41 -5.59
CA LYS A 21 3.80 12.76 -4.16
C LYS A 21 2.41 12.86 -3.54
N ASP A 22 1.46 13.45 -4.25
CA ASP A 22 0.07 13.57 -3.78
C ASP A 22 -0.62 12.21 -3.78
N ALA A 23 -0.40 11.37 -4.80
CA ALA A 23 -0.93 10.01 -4.83
C ALA A 23 -0.40 9.15 -3.64
N LEU A 24 0.87 9.31 -3.28
CA LEU A 24 1.44 8.66 -2.09
C LEU A 24 0.85 9.21 -0.79
N ARG A 25 0.72 10.54 -0.69
CA ARG A 25 0.10 11.20 0.47
C ARG A 25 -1.37 10.81 0.64
N MET A 26 -2.11 10.65 -0.46
CA MET A 26 -3.47 10.10 -0.50
C MET A 26 -3.54 8.67 0.03
N ALA A 27 -2.57 7.82 -0.33
CA ALA A 27 -2.50 6.44 0.13
C ALA A 27 -2.12 6.30 1.62
N ALA A 28 -1.60 7.36 2.24
CA ALA A 28 -1.17 7.38 3.64
C ALA A 28 -1.93 8.43 4.46
N TYR A 29 -1.37 9.64 4.61
CA TYR A 29 -1.88 10.68 5.50
C TYR A 29 -3.28 11.17 5.14
N GLU A 30 -3.55 11.58 3.89
CA GLU A 30 -4.88 12.10 3.55
C GLU A 30 -5.94 11.01 3.65
N GLY A 31 -5.59 9.75 3.36
CA GLY A 31 -6.46 8.59 3.60
C GLY A 31 -6.76 8.39 5.09
N ALA A 32 -5.77 8.54 5.97
CA ALA A 32 -5.96 8.45 7.41
C ALA A 32 -6.88 9.57 7.93
N VAL A 33 -6.67 10.81 7.46
CA VAL A 33 -7.53 11.95 7.79
C VAL A 33 -8.96 11.72 7.30
N ALA A 34 -9.14 11.28 6.05
CA ALA A 34 -10.46 10.99 5.47
C ALA A 34 -11.20 9.88 6.23
N ALA A 35 -10.47 8.89 6.77
CA ALA A 35 -11.01 7.82 7.61
C ALA A 35 -11.26 8.24 9.08
N GLY A 36 -10.95 9.48 9.47
CA GLY A 36 -11.15 10.00 10.83
C GLY A 36 -10.06 9.61 11.83
N PHE A 37 -8.92 9.10 11.37
CA PHE A 37 -7.77 8.85 12.24
C PHE A 37 -7.00 10.13 12.52
N LYS A 38 -6.56 10.32 13.77
CA LYS A 38 -5.84 11.54 14.20
C LYS A 38 -4.31 11.38 14.17
N ASN A 39 -3.80 10.25 14.64
CA ASN A 39 -2.36 10.01 14.83
C ASN A 39 -1.89 8.82 13.98
N LYS A 40 -2.23 8.81 12.68
CA LYS A 40 -1.88 7.75 11.70
C LYS A 40 -1.56 8.34 10.33
N GLY A 41 -0.85 7.58 9.50
CA GLY A 41 -0.55 7.94 8.11
C GLY A 41 0.69 8.82 7.92
N LEU A 42 1.43 9.12 8.99
CA LEU A 42 2.73 9.79 8.96
C LEU A 42 3.71 9.11 9.92
N LEU A 43 4.99 9.12 9.56
CA LEU A 43 6.08 8.77 10.46
C LEU A 43 6.38 9.96 11.35
N LYS A 44 5.82 9.97 12.56
CA LYS A 44 5.95 11.06 13.51
C LYS A 44 5.95 10.53 14.93
N GLU A 45 6.77 11.10 15.79
CA GLU A 45 6.81 10.72 17.20
C GLU A 45 5.43 10.86 17.86
N GLY A 46 5.08 9.89 18.71
CA GLY A 46 3.78 9.80 19.37
C GLY A 46 2.63 9.31 18.48
N TRP A 47 2.89 8.98 17.21
CA TRP A 47 1.88 8.42 16.29
C TRP A 47 1.94 6.90 16.27
N ALA A 48 0.87 6.26 15.78
CA ALA A 48 0.85 4.80 15.69
C ALA A 48 1.97 4.31 14.76
N ALA A 49 2.68 3.26 15.19
CA ALA A 49 3.68 2.58 14.38
C ALA A 49 3.01 1.68 13.33
N ASP A 50 2.36 2.32 12.36
CA ASP A 50 1.77 1.70 11.17
C ASP A 50 2.75 1.89 10.01
N LEU A 51 3.44 0.82 9.60
CA LEU A 51 4.55 0.87 8.63
C LEU A 51 4.32 -0.12 7.49
N VAL A 52 4.80 0.25 6.30
CA VAL A 52 4.98 -0.65 5.16
C VAL A 52 6.43 -0.55 4.73
N THR A 53 7.10 -1.70 4.57
CA THR A 53 8.47 -1.76 4.03
C THR A 53 8.44 -2.31 2.61
N VAL A 54 9.25 -1.73 1.74
CA VAL A 54 9.33 -2.06 0.31
C VAL A 54 10.76 -2.42 -0.03
N ASP A 55 10.95 -3.48 -0.82
CA ASP A 55 12.23 -3.89 -1.39
C ASP A 55 12.55 -3.03 -2.61
N LEU A 56 13.52 -2.14 -2.46
CA LEU A 56 13.96 -1.22 -3.50
C LEU A 56 15.07 -1.79 -4.39
N ASP A 57 15.55 -3.02 -4.12
CA ASP A 57 16.59 -3.67 -4.94
C ASP A 57 15.99 -4.40 -6.17
N ARG A 58 14.67 -4.25 -6.40
CA ARG A 58 13.97 -4.86 -7.54
C ARG A 58 14.22 -4.11 -8.85
N PRO A 59 14.18 -4.78 -10.02
CA PRO A 59 14.45 -4.15 -11.32
C PRO A 59 13.60 -2.92 -11.66
N ASN A 60 12.38 -2.83 -11.13
CA ASN A 60 11.48 -1.68 -11.31
C ASN A 60 11.92 -0.42 -10.54
N TYR A 61 12.93 -0.51 -9.66
CA TYR A 61 13.47 0.61 -8.88
C TYR A 61 14.87 1.05 -9.32
N ILE A 62 15.40 0.55 -10.44
CA ILE A 62 16.71 0.99 -10.95
C ILE A 62 16.70 2.51 -11.16
N GLY A 63 17.62 3.22 -10.48
CA GLY A 63 17.74 4.68 -10.54
C GLY A 63 16.89 5.44 -9.51
N ILE A 64 16.31 4.74 -8.53
CA ILE A 64 15.63 5.38 -7.41
C ILE A 64 16.60 6.21 -6.54
N ASP A 65 16.13 7.37 -6.10
CA ASP A 65 16.76 8.23 -5.10
C ASP A 65 15.69 8.86 -4.20
N GLU A 66 16.11 9.67 -3.22
CA GLU A 66 15.21 10.31 -2.26
C GLU A 66 14.24 11.31 -2.92
N ASP A 67 14.68 12.01 -3.97
CA ASP A 67 13.89 13.04 -4.64
C ASP A 67 12.79 12.43 -5.53
N ASN A 68 13.07 11.25 -6.08
CA ASN A 68 12.22 10.57 -7.05
C ASN A 68 11.46 9.36 -6.49
N ALA A 69 11.72 8.93 -5.25
CA ALA A 69 11.11 7.74 -4.63
C ALA A 69 9.58 7.68 -4.76
N ALA A 70 8.88 8.80 -4.58
CA ALA A 70 7.43 8.86 -4.72
C ALA A 70 6.96 8.52 -6.16
N HIS A 71 7.73 8.88 -7.19
CA HIS A 71 7.44 8.55 -8.58
C HIS A 71 7.57 7.06 -8.84
N PHE A 72 8.65 6.45 -8.35
CA PHE A 72 8.86 5.01 -8.43
C PHE A 72 7.73 4.25 -7.72
N LEU A 73 7.41 4.62 -6.48
CA LEU A 73 6.32 3.99 -5.72
C LEU A 73 4.95 4.15 -6.41
N ALA A 74 4.66 5.32 -6.98
CA ALA A 74 3.36 5.57 -7.61
C ALA A 74 3.19 4.86 -8.96
N TYR A 75 4.26 4.81 -9.78
CA TYR A 75 4.18 4.38 -11.18
C TYR A 75 4.82 3.03 -11.46
N ALA A 76 5.97 2.73 -10.85
CA ALA A 76 6.73 1.50 -11.09
C ALA A 76 6.48 0.41 -10.03
N GLY A 77 6.11 0.81 -8.81
CA GLY A 77 5.92 -0.09 -7.69
C GLY A 77 4.75 -1.06 -7.85
N SER A 78 4.90 -2.21 -7.22
CA SER A 78 3.93 -3.30 -7.10
C SER A 78 3.68 -3.67 -5.64
N SER A 79 2.53 -4.27 -5.35
CA SER A 79 2.29 -4.87 -4.03
C SER A 79 3.26 -6.00 -3.70
N ASP A 80 3.80 -6.66 -4.73
CA ASP A 80 4.74 -7.77 -4.59
C ASP A 80 6.11 -7.33 -4.08
N ASP A 81 6.41 -6.03 -4.16
CA ASP A 81 7.65 -5.44 -3.65
C ASP A 81 7.62 -5.24 -2.13
N VAL A 82 6.45 -5.41 -1.49
CA VAL A 82 6.29 -5.23 -0.05
C VAL A 82 6.97 -6.38 0.71
N THR A 83 7.83 -6.04 1.66
CA THR A 83 8.53 -7.00 2.54
C THR A 83 7.97 -7.03 3.95
N GLY A 84 7.11 -6.08 4.31
CA GLY A 84 6.57 -6.01 5.66
C GLY A 84 5.42 -5.05 5.81
N THR A 85 4.49 -5.42 6.67
CA THR A 85 3.34 -4.60 7.09
C THR A 85 3.24 -4.66 8.60
N MET A 86 3.36 -3.51 9.25
CA MET A 86 3.23 -3.34 10.69
C MET A 86 1.98 -2.53 11.01
N VAL A 87 1.28 -2.93 12.08
CA VAL A 87 0.16 -2.16 12.63
C VAL A 87 0.36 -2.01 14.13
N ALA A 88 0.35 -0.77 14.62
CA ALA A 88 0.54 -0.40 16.01
C ALA A 88 1.74 -1.11 16.67
N GLY A 89 2.87 -1.18 15.96
CA GLY A 89 4.11 -1.79 16.47
C GLY A 89 4.19 -3.32 16.31
N LYS A 90 3.18 -3.96 15.72
CA LYS A 90 3.13 -5.42 15.53
C LYS A 90 3.21 -5.77 14.04
N TRP A 91 4.16 -6.62 13.68
CA TRP A 91 4.26 -7.16 12.32
C TRP A 91 3.08 -8.10 12.03
N LEU A 92 2.27 -7.75 11.03
CA LEU A 92 1.23 -8.63 10.50
C LEU A 92 1.72 -9.44 9.31
N TYR A 93 2.70 -8.89 8.59
CA TYR A 93 3.43 -9.54 7.51
C TYR A 93 4.89 -9.11 7.60
N LYS A 94 5.83 -10.05 7.45
CA LYS A 94 7.26 -9.76 7.38
C LYS A 94 7.98 -10.89 6.66
N ASP A 95 8.78 -10.54 5.66
CA ASP A 95 9.70 -11.44 4.94
C ASP A 95 9.04 -12.75 4.44
N GLY A 96 7.84 -12.64 3.89
CA GLY A 96 7.08 -13.78 3.35
C GLY A 96 6.19 -14.50 4.37
N GLU A 97 6.28 -14.15 5.65
CA GLU A 97 5.53 -14.79 6.73
C GLU A 97 4.39 -13.91 7.26
N PHE A 98 3.33 -14.55 7.75
CA PHE A 98 2.20 -13.90 8.41
C PHE A 98 2.07 -14.42 9.86
N PRO A 99 2.80 -13.84 10.84
CA PRO A 99 2.94 -14.42 12.18
C PRO A 99 1.62 -14.66 12.94
N GLY A 100 0.58 -13.92 12.60
CA GLY A 100 -0.74 -14.01 13.23
C GLY A 100 -1.82 -14.69 12.40
N ALA A 101 -1.49 -15.34 11.28
CA ALA A 101 -2.47 -15.89 10.35
C ALA A 101 -2.14 -17.32 9.91
N ASP A 102 -3.13 -18.20 9.94
CA ASP A 102 -3.06 -19.53 9.34
C ASP A 102 -3.55 -19.49 7.89
N LYS A 103 -2.60 -19.54 6.97
CA LYS A 103 -2.84 -19.49 5.53
C LYS A 103 -3.75 -20.62 5.04
N GLU A 104 -3.55 -21.85 5.51
CA GLU A 104 -4.32 -23.00 5.02
C GLU A 104 -5.77 -22.90 5.45
N THR A 105 -6.01 -22.58 6.74
CA THR A 105 -7.35 -22.35 7.27
C THR A 105 -8.06 -21.20 6.55
N ILE A 106 -7.38 -20.07 6.32
CA ILE A 106 -7.96 -18.92 5.62
C ILE A 106 -8.37 -19.29 4.19
N LEU A 107 -7.50 -19.98 3.45
CA LEU A 107 -7.77 -20.39 2.08
C LEU A 107 -8.89 -21.44 1.99
N ALA A 108 -8.95 -22.39 2.92
CA ALA A 108 -10.03 -23.38 2.99
C ALA A 108 -11.39 -22.70 3.21
N LYS A 109 -11.50 -21.82 4.21
CA LYS A 109 -12.72 -21.05 4.49
C LYS A 109 -13.13 -20.16 3.31
N SER A 110 -12.17 -19.56 2.63
CA SER A 110 -12.43 -18.71 1.46
C SER A 110 -13.04 -19.51 0.30
N ARG A 111 -12.57 -20.75 0.08
CA ARG A 111 -13.14 -21.67 -0.93
C ARG A 111 -14.55 -22.12 -0.55
N GLU A 112 -14.76 -22.49 0.71
CA GLU A 112 -16.09 -22.85 1.21
C GLU A 112 -17.10 -21.72 1.02
N MET A 113 -16.73 -20.49 1.40
CA MET A 113 -17.57 -19.29 1.22
C MET A 113 -17.92 -19.04 -0.24
N ARG A 114 -16.95 -19.19 -1.16
CA ARG A 114 -17.21 -19.09 -2.60
C ARG A 114 -18.23 -20.13 -3.06
N ASP A 115 -18.07 -21.38 -2.64
CA ASP A 115 -18.96 -22.46 -3.06
C ASP A 115 -20.39 -22.23 -2.52
N ASN A 116 -20.53 -21.64 -1.33
CA ASN A 116 -21.83 -21.25 -0.79
C ASN A 116 -22.47 -20.09 -1.58
N LEU A 117 -21.68 -19.08 -1.99
CA LEU A 117 -22.16 -17.97 -2.83
C LEU A 117 -22.66 -18.42 -4.20
N LEU A 118 -22.06 -19.46 -4.78
CA LEU A 118 -22.45 -19.99 -6.09
C LEU A 118 -23.66 -20.94 -6.05
N LYS A 119 -24.06 -21.40 -4.86
CA LYS A 119 -25.19 -22.31 -4.64
C LYS A 119 -26.48 -21.59 -4.24
N GLY A 120 -26.42 -20.30 -3.94
CA GLY A 120 -27.59 -19.42 -3.79
C GLY A 120 -28.04 -18.87 -5.14
#